data_AF-A0A417PHN0-F1
#
_entry.id   AF-A0A417PHN0-F1
#
_cell.length_a   1.000
_cell.length_b   1.000
_cell.length_c   1.000
_cell.angle_alpha   90.00
_cell.angle_beta   90.00
_cell.angle_gamma   90.00
#
_symmetry.space_group_name_H-M   'P 1'
#
loop_
_entity.id
_entity.type
_entity.pdbx_description
1 polymer ?
#
loop_
_entity_poly.entity_id
_entity_poly.type
_entity_poly.pdbx_seq_one_letter_code
_entity_poly.pdbx_strand_id
1 'polypeptide(L)'
;MSIQSDIEMLSIEALEYYAKKHQLSEDDAFNIFYKHQVFEKILVQHETLHQLDIHDTFQYVEDIIEEDTPTLVLFHGSNIAFDKIDLNKSHNRRDFGRGFYCTVLEQQANEWANRLYLRTHTGGKYVYRYIFQQSEELKIKHFATLDKEWLEFVKLNRTVGDIQHHYDVVIGPVADDNTMETVQLYLSDILSVDEAVTRLRYNKVNNQVSFHTPLALEHLILESRKDV
;
A
#
# COMPACT_ATOMS: atom_id res chain seq x y z
N MET A 1 4.22 20.00 -8.75
CA MET A 1 4.39 18.98 -7.70
C MET A 1 3.87 17.66 -8.27
N SER A 2 4.47 16.51 -7.95
CA SER A 2 3.89 15.22 -8.36
C SER A 2 2.67 14.90 -7.49
N ILE A 3 1.71 14.10 -7.97
CA ILE A 3 0.55 13.68 -7.16
C ILE A 3 1.02 12.97 -5.88
N GLN A 4 2.06 12.13 -5.97
CA GLN A 4 2.65 11.45 -4.83
C GLN A 4 3.21 12.44 -3.79
N SER A 5 3.98 13.44 -4.24
CA SER A 5 4.54 14.45 -3.35
C SER A 5 3.46 15.32 -2.70
N ASP A 6 2.33 15.52 -3.38
CA ASP A 6 1.19 16.27 -2.85
C ASP A 6 0.44 15.46 -1.77
N ILE A 7 0.23 14.15 -1.99
CA ILE A 7 -0.32 13.24 -0.97
C ILE A 7 0.58 13.16 0.26
N GLU A 8 1.90 13.05 0.05
CA GLU A 8 2.88 13.05 1.14
C GLU A 8 2.83 14.35 1.93
N MET A 9 2.75 15.50 1.24
CA MET A 9 2.62 16.81 1.87
C MET A 9 1.34 16.93 2.70
N LEU A 10 0.18 16.60 2.11
CA LEU A 10 -1.11 16.61 2.81
C LEU A 10 -1.09 15.69 4.04
N SER A 11 -0.48 14.51 3.92
CA SER A 11 -0.37 13.55 5.00
C SER A 11 0.50 14.05 6.15
N ILE A 12 1.65 14.67 5.84
CA ILE A 12 2.57 15.24 6.82
C ILE A 12 1.93 16.45 7.50
N GLU A 13 1.33 17.36 6.74
CA GLU A 13 0.66 18.54 7.29
C GLU A 13 -0.50 18.16 8.21
N ALA A 14 -1.31 17.17 7.81
CA ALA A 14 -2.37 16.64 8.65
C ALA A 14 -1.85 16.01 9.94
N LEU A 15 -0.76 15.23 9.86
CA LEU A 15 -0.14 14.60 11.01
C LEU A 15 0.44 15.63 11.99
N GLU A 16 1.20 16.59 11.49
CA GLU A 16 1.79 17.67 12.30
C GLU A 16 0.70 18.52 12.96
N TYR A 17 -0.37 18.85 12.22
CA TYR A 17 -1.51 19.57 12.76
C TYR A 17 -2.21 18.77 13.87
N TYR A 18 -2.50 17.50 13.62
CA TYR A 18 -3.16 16.62 14.58
C TYR A 18 -2.32 16.47 15.86
N ALA A 19 -1.02 16.19 15.72
CA ALA A 19 -0.08 16.08 16.84
C ALA A 19 -0.07 17.37 17.68
N LYS A 20 0.03 18.53 17.02
CA LYS A 20 0.04 19.83 17.69
C LYS A 20 -1.28 20.15 18.40
N LYS A 21 -2.42 19.90 17.74
CA LYS A 21 -3.76 20.17 18.29
C LYS A 21 -4.04 19.32 19.52
N HIS A 22 -3.65 18.05 19.48
CA HIS A 22 -3.89 17.08 20.56
C HIS A 22 -2.72 16.95 21.56
N GLN A 23 -1.67 17.77 21.40
CA GLN A 23 -0.49 17.78 22.29
C GLN A 23 0.22 16.42 22.39
N LEU A 24 0.32 15.74 21.26
CA LEU A 24 0.96 14.42 21.12
C LEU A 24 2.40 14.57 20.61
N SER A 25 3.22 13.54 20.84
CA SER A 25 4.46 13.39 20.07
C SER A 25 4.15 13.02 18.62
N GLU A 26 5.09 13.27 17.70
CA GLU A 26 4.96 12.84 16.30
C GLU A 26 4.79 11.32 16.21
N ASP A 27 5.57 10.56 16.98
CA ASP A 27 5.48 9.10 17.01
C ASP A 27 4.09 8.60 17.46
N ASP A 28 3.49 9.23 18.47
CA ASP A 28 2.14 8.89 18.93
C ASP A 28 1.08 9.22 17.87
N ALA A 29 1.22 10.36 17.18
CA ALA A 29 0.34 10.74 16.08
C ALA A 29 0.47 9.78 14.89
N PHE A 30 1.69 9.36 14.54
CA PHE A 30 1.93 8.32 13.54
C PHE A 30 1.23 7.00 13.90
N ASN A 31 1.36 6.56 15.16
CA ASN A 31 0.71 5.34 15.62
C ASN A 31 -0.82 5.42 15.52
N ILE A 32 -1.42 6.57 15.82
CA ILE A 32 -2.86 6.80 15.62
C ILE A 32 -3.21 6.77 14.13
N PHE A 33 -2.45 7.46 13.28
CA PHE A 33 -2.70 7.46 11.84
C PHE A 33 -2.60 6.05 11.24
N TYR A 34 -1.63 5.24 11.67
CA TYR A 34 -1.53 3.83 11.26
C TYR A 34 -2.69 2.99 11.78
N LYS A 35 -3.10 3.19 13.04
CA LYS A 35 -4.24 2.46 13.63
C LYS A 35 -5.54 2.71 12.86
N HIS A 36 -5.78 3.95 12.47
CA HIS A 36 -7.00 4.37 11.78
C HIS A 36 -6.87 4.43 10.25
N GLN A 37 -5.74 3.98 9.69
CA GLN A 37 -5.48 3.89 8.24
C GLN A 37 -5.65 5.25 7.55
N VAL A 38 -5.24 6.32 8.22
CA VAL A 38 -5.44 7.71 7.77
C VAL A 38 -4.67 7.96 6.48
N PHE A 39 -3.44 7.48 6.36
CA PHE A 39 -2.60 7.65 5.17
C PHE A 39 -3.26 7.04 3.92
N GLU A 40 -3.78 5.82 4.05
CA GLU A 40 -4.45 5.12 2.96
C GLU A 40 -5.76 5.83 2.57
N LYS A 41 -6.50 6.35 3.55
CA LYS A 41 -7.75 7.09 3.32
C LYS A 41 -7.50 8.45 2.67
N ILE A 42 -6.45 9.18 3.06
CA ILE A 42 -6.00 10.42 2.39
C ILE A 42 -5.62 10.11 0.94
N LEU A 43 -4.86 9.03 0.70
CA LEU A 43 -4.46 8.63 -0.64
C LEU A 43 -5.68 8.34 -1.52
N VAL A 44 -6.69 7.63 -1.01
CA VAL A 44 -7.94 7.34 -1.75
C VAL A 44 -8.74 8.61 -2.02
N GLN A 45 -8.80 9.55 -1.08
CA GLN A 45 -9.55 10.79 -1.21
C GLN A 45 -8.75 11.95 -1.84
N HIS A 46 -7.51 11.70 -2.28
CA HIS A 46 -6.62 12.74 -2.77
C HIS A 46 -7.26 13.61 -3.86
N GLU A 47 -7.96 13.01 -4.83
CA GLU A 47 -8.63 13.74 -5.91
C GLU A 47 -9.64 14.79 -5.40
N THR A 48 -10.25 14.55 -4.24
CA THR A 48 -11.16 15.50 -3.60
C THR A 48 -10.40 16.48 -2.71
N LEU A 49 -9.54 15.96 -1.83
CA LEU A 49 -8.85 16.75 -0.80
C LEU A 49 -7.92 17.82 -1.39
N HIS A 50 -7.22 17.56 -2.51
CA HIS A 50 -6.33 18.55 -3.11
C HIS A 50 -7.04 19.77 -3.73
N GLN A 51 -8.37 19.69 -3.88
CA GLN A 51 -9.20 20.79 -4.38
C GLN A 51 -9.81 21.63 -3.25
N LEU A 52 -9.75 21.12 -2.02
CA LEU A 52 -10.33 21.72 -0.83
C LEU A 52 -9.32 22.56 -0.07
N ASP A 53 -9.80 23.28 0.94
CA ASP A 53 -8.91 23.96 1.87
C ASP A 53 -8.24 22.93 2.79
N ILE A 54 -7.01 23.22 3.24
CA ILE A 54 -6.28 22.31 4.13
C ILE A 54 -7.05 22.02 5.44
N HIS A 55 -7.90 22.95 5.91
CA HIS A 55 -8.75 22.72 7.07
C HIS A 55 -9.77 21.60 6.84
N ASP A 56 -10.24 21.39 5.60
CA ASP A 56 -11.13 20.28 5.27
C ASP A 56 -10.39 18.94 5.37
N THR A 57 -9.11 18.89 4.99
CA THR A 57 -8.26 17.70 5.20
C THR A 57 -8.07 17.42 6.68
N PHE A 58 -7.87 18.45 7.51
CA PHE A 58 -7.75 18.27 8.95
C PHE A 58 -9.05 17.76 9.58
N GLN A 59 -10.20 18.30 9.16
CA GLN A 59 -11.50 17.82 9.64
C GLN A 59 -11.74 16.37 9.20
N TYR A 60 -11.41 16.03 7.96
CA TYR A 60 -11.51 14.66 7.45
C TYR A 60 -10.70 13.67 8.30
N VAL A 61 -9.50 14.04 8.74
CA VAL A 61 -8.66 13.21 9.63
C VAL A 61 -9.31 13.02 10.99
N GLU A 62 -9.86 14.08 11.59
CA GLU A 62 -10.59 13.98 12.86
C GLU A 62 -11.79 13.04 12.74
N ASP A 63 -12.57 13.17 11.66
CA ASP A 63 -13.75 12.35 11.41
C ASP A 63 -13.37 10.86 11.28
N ILE A 64 -12.28 10.55 10.56
CA ILE A 64 -11.76 9.16 10.44
C ILE A 64 -11.42 8.57 11.81
N ILE A 65 -10.74 9.35 12.64
CA ILE A 65 -10.25 8.89 13.95
C ILE A 65 -11.44 8.75 14.93
N GLU A 66 -12.40 9.67 14.88
CA GLU A 66 -13.62 9.63 15.70
C GLU A 66 -14.57 8.48 15.29
N GLU A 67 -14.66 8.15 14.00
CA GLU A 67 -15.46 7.01 13.53
C GLU A 67 -14.99 5.68 14.15
N ASP A 68 -13.71 5.58 14.50
CA ASP A 68 -13.07 4.41 15.13
C ASP A 68 -13.35 3.10 14.39
N THR A 69 -13.41 3.18 13.05
CA THR A 69 -13.57 2.02 12.17
C THR A 69 -12.22 1.64 11.53
N PRO A 70 -11.54 0.59 12.02
CA PRO A 70 -10.25 0.14 11.49
C PRO A 70 -10.44 -0.69 10.20
N THR A 71 -11.28 -0.21 9.30
CA THR A 71 -11.62 -0.91 8.05
C THR A 71 -11.14 -0.18 6.82
N LEU A 72 -10.58 -0.97 5.90
CA LEU A 72 -10.05 -0.50 4.63
C LEU A 72 -10.62 -1.33 3.49
N VAL A 73 -11.11 -0.65 2.46
CA VAL A 73 -11.54 -1.29 1.23
C VAL A 73 -10.32 -1.58 0.37
N LEU A 74 -10.17 -2.84 0.00
CA LEU A 74 -9.04 -3.33 -0.78
C LEU A 74 -9.50 -4.02 -2.05
N PHE A 75 -8.68 -3.90 -3.09
CA PHE A 75 -8.92 -4.48 -4.40
C PHE A 75 -7.80 -5.43 -4.80
N HIS A 76 -8.18 -6.56 -5.40
CA HIS A 76 -7.24 -7.52 -5.97
C HIS A 76 -7.60 -7.84 -7.41
N GLY A 77 -6.63 -7.71 -8.32
CA GLY A 77 -6.76 -8.09 -9.71
C GLY A 77 -6.24 -9.49 -9.99
N SER A 78 -6.99 -10.30 -10.74
CA SER A 78 -6.58 -11.64 -11.15
C SER A 78 -7.09 -11.97 -12.55
N ASN A 79 -6.36 -12.78 -13.30
CA ASN A 79 -6.88 -13.37 -14.55
C ASN A 79 -7.63 -14.70 -14.32
N ILE A 80 -7.65 -15.21 -13.09
CA ILE A 80 -8.29 -16.46 -12.71
C ILE A 80 -9.28 -16.20 -11.57
N ALA A 81 -10.50 -16.71 -11.71
CA ALA A 81 -11.48 -16.71 -10.64
C ALA A 81 -11.13 -17.77 -9.57
N PHE A 82 -11.25 -17.42 -8.30
CA PHE A 82 -11.00 -18.28 -7.15
C PHE A 82 -11.93 -17.89 -5.99
N ASP A 83 -12.21 -18.86 -5.12
CA ASP A 83 -13.09 -18.67 -3.96
C ASP A 83 -12.31 -18.64 -2.63
N LYS A 84 -11.07 -19.15 -2.65
CA LYS A 84 -10.17 -19.18 -1.49
C LYS A 84 -8.80 -18.67 -1.87
N ILE A 85 -8.23 -17.82 -1.02
CA ILE A 85 -6.88 -17.30 -1.17
C ILE A 85 -5.88 -18.43 -0.84
N ASP A 86 -4.93 -18.66 -1.73
CA ASP A 86 -3.80 -19.57 -1.53
C ASP A 86 -2.49 -18.80 -1.66
N LEU A 87 -1.82 -18.56 -0.53
CA LEU A 87 -0.56 -17.82 -0.47
C LEU A 87 0.54 -18.48 -1.31
N ASN A 88 0.45 -19.79 -1.58
CA ASN A 88 1.43 -20.49 -2.41
C ASN A 88 1.37 -20.10 -3.89
N LYS A 89 0.26 -19.50 -4.35
CA LYS A 89 0.11 -18.98 -5.71
C LYS A 89 0.89 -17.69 -5.96
N SER A 90 1.38 -17.04 -4.90
CA SER A 90 2.26 -15.89 -5.06
C SER A 90 3.55 -16.30 -5.75
N HIS A 91 3.91 -15.57 -6.81
CA HIS A 91 5.25 -15.63 -7.37
C HIS A 91 6.30 -15.28 -6.32
N ASN A 92 7.47 -15.91 -6.45
CA ASN A 92 8.62 -15.60 -5.62
C ASN A 92 9.22 -14.22 -6.00
N ARG A 93 9.97 -13.60 -5.08
CA ARG A 93 10.75 -12.37 -5.28
C ARG A 93 9.90 -11.14 -5.63
N ARG A 94 8.78 -10.98 -4.93
CA ARG A 94 7.99 -9.73 -4.95
C ARG A 94 8.60 -8.69 -3.99
N ASP A 95 8.18 -7.43 -4.13
CA ASP A 95 8.66 -6.31 -3.31
C ASP A 95 8.58 -6.61 -1.80
N PHE A 96 7.46 -7.18 -1.38
CA PHE A 96 7.20 -7.52 0.02
C PHE A 96 7.23 -9.04 0.28
N GLY A 97 7.90 -9.82 -0.57
CA GLY A 97 7.97 -11.28 -0.41
C GLY A 97 6.71 -12.03 -0.86
N ARG A 98 6.61 -13.34 -0.61
CA ARG A 98 5.41 -14.10 -1.05
C ARG A 98 4.19 -13.74 -0.21
N GLY A 99 3.06 -13.46 -0.87
CA GLY A 99 1.83 -13.08 -0.18
C GLY A 99 0.64 -12.89 -1.11
N PHE A 100 -0.51 -12.61 -0.51
CA PHE A 100 -1.69 -12.15 -1.24
C PHE A 100 -1.68 -10.64 -1.32
N TYR A 101 -1.78 -10.09 -2.52
CA TYR A 101 -1.52 -8.68 -2.79
C TYR A 101 -2.79 -7.95 -3.18
N CYS A 102 -3.14 -6.93 -2.41
CA CYS A 102 -4.23 -6.01 -2.70
C CYS A 102 -3.72 -4.57 -2.81
N THR A 103 -4.62 -3.65 -3.13
CA THR A 103 -4.37 -2.20 -3.20
C THR A 103 -5.63 -1.45 -2.81
N VAL A 104 -5.50 -0.24 -2.28
CA VAL A 104 -6.66 0.65 -2.05
C VAL A 104 -7.20 1.28 -3.34
N LEU A 105 -6.47 1.14 -4.46
CA LEU A 105 -6.80 1.74 -5.75
C LEU A 105 -7.47 0.72 -6.70
N GLU A 106 -8.79 0.81 -6.90
CA GLU A 106 -9.54 -0.11 -7.79
C GLU A 106 -8.98 -0.11 -9.22
N GLN A 107 -8.55 1.06 -9.73
CA GLN A 107 -7.94 1.16 -11.06
C GLN A 107 -6.66 0.33 -11.17
N GLN A 108 -5.80 0.36 -10.14
CA GLN A 108 -4.55 -0.42 -10.12
C GLN A 108 -4.85 -1.93 -10.16
N ALA A 109 -5.88 -2.40 -9.44
CA ALA A 109 -6.33 -3.79 -9.52
C ALA A 109 -6.87 -4.18 -10.91
N ASN A 110 -7.66 -3.30 -11.55
CA ASN A 110 -8.17 -3.50 -12.91
C ASN A 110 -7.03 -3.61 -13.93
N GLU A 111 -6.08 -2.67 -13.90
CA GLU A 111 -4.91 -2.68 -14.78
C GLU A 111 -4.08 -3.95 -14.57
N TRP A 112 -3.93 -4.39 -13.32
CA TRP A 112 -3.21 -5.61 -13.00
C TRP A 112 -3.91 -6.86 -13.56
N ALA A 113 -5.23 -6.99 -13.40
CA ALA A 113 -6.01 -8.09 -13.98
C ALA A 113 -5.87 -8.13 -15.50
N ASN A 114 -5.95 -6.97 -16.17
CA ASN A 114 -5.75 -6.86 -17.61
C ASN A 114 -4.33 -7.29 -18.03
N ARG A 115 -3.29 -6.83 -17.33
CA ARG A 115 -1.89 -7.22 -17.60
C ARG A 115 -1.69 -8.74 -17.46
N LEU A 116 -2.28 -9.36 -16.44
CA LEU A 116 -2.20 -10.81 -16.24
C LEU A 116 -2.90 -11.59 -17.37
N TYR A 117 -4.08 -11.13 -17.78
CA TYR A 117 -4.81 -11.72 -18.90
C TYR A 117 -4.01 -11.62 -20.20
N LEU A 118 -3.48 -10.44 -20.53
CA LEU A 118 -2.67 -10.24 -21.75
C LEU A 118 -1.36 -11.04 -21.75
N ARG A 119 -0.76 -11.33 -20.58
CA ARG A 119 0.46 -12.14 -20.48
C ARG A 119 0.19 -13.63 -20.70
N THR A 120 -0.94 -14.12 -20.24
CA THR A 120 -1.23 -15.56 -20.17
C THR A 120 -2.20 -16.03 -21.25
N HIS A 121 -3.05 -15.14 -21.78
CA HIS A 121 -4.19 -15.44 -22.65
C HIS A 121 -5.10 -16.55 -22.10
N THR A 122 -5.19 -16.67 -20.76
CA THR A 122 -6.01 -17.67 -20.09
C THR A 122 -6.90 -17.04 -19.01
N GLY A 123 -8.09 -17.61 -18.84
CA GLY A 123 -9.09 -17.16 -17.88
C GLY A 123 -9.85 -15.92 -18.35
N GLY A 124 -10.16 -15.03 -17.40
CA GLY A 124 -10.89 -13.77 -17.61
C GLY A 124 -10.14 -12.61 -16.98
N LYS A 125 -10.83 -11.52 -16.64
CA LYS A 125 -10.26 -10.42 -15.87
C LYS A 125 -11.18 -10.17 -14.69
N TYR A 126 -10.69 -10.43 -13.49
CA TYR A 126 -11.48 -10.36 -12.28
C TYR A 126 -10.90 -9.33 -11.33
N VAL A 127 -11.78 -8.51 -10.75
CA VAL A 127 -11.45 -7.61 -9.65
C VAL A 127 -12.26 -8.00 -8.44
N TYR A 128 -11.57 -8.33 -7.36
CA TYR A 128 -12.15 -8.64 -6.06
C TYR A 128 -12.13 -7.38 -5.21
N ARG A 129 -13.20 -7.17 -4.45
CA ARG A 129 -13.31 -6.16 -3.41
C ARG A 129 -13.37 -6.86 -2.06
N TYR A 130 -12.44 -6.53 -1.19
CA TYR A 130 -12.32 -7.03 0.16
C TYR A 130 -12.47 -5.89 1.17
N ILE A 131 -12.95 -6.22 2.36
CA ILE A 131 -12.86 -5.39 3.56
C ILE A 131 -11.75 -5.96 4.43
N PHE A 132 -10.69 -5.19 4.63
CA PHE A 132 -9.64 -5.50 5.59
C PHE A 132 -9.99 -4.88 6.94
N GLN A 133 -10.07 -5.72 7.98
CA GLN A 133 -10.30 -5.29 9.36
C GLN A 133 -8.99 -5.34 10.14
N GLN A 134 -8.36 -4.19 10.31
CA GLN A 134 -7.12 -4.08 11.05
C GLN A 134 -7.34 -4.40 12.53
N SER A 135 -6.39 -5.13 13.11
CA SER A 135 -6.43 -5.62 14.49
C SER A 135 -5.05 -5.47 15.13
N GLU A 136 -5.02 -5.22 16.43
CA GLU A 136 -3.79 -5.16 17.23
C GLU A 136 -3.07 -6.52 17.32
N GLU A 137 -3.75 -7.62 16.97
CA GLU A 137 -3.15 -8.96 16.90
C GLU A 137 -2.22 -9.14 15.70
N LEU A 138 -2.35 -8.30 14.66
CA LEU A 138 -1.56 -8.38 13.44
C LEU A 138 -0.26 -7.58 13.58
N LYS A 139 0.86 -8.19 13.19
CA LYS A 139 2.12 -7.46 13.02
C LYS A 139 2.13 -6.77 11.67
N ILE A 140 1.84 -5.48 11.65
CA ILE A 140 1.78 -4.68 10.42
C ILE A 140 3.03 -3.82 10.28
N LYS A 141 3.68 -3.89 9.12
CA LYS A 141 4.74 -2.95 8.72
C LYS A 141 4.17 -1.92 7.75
N HIS A 142 4.23 -0.65 8.12
CA HIS A 142 3.91 0.45 7.22
C HIS A 142 5.19 1.08 6.66
N PHE A 143 5.14 1.42 5.38
CA PHE A 143 6.08 2.30 4.71
C PHE A 143 5.32 3.53 4.23
N ALA A 144 5.63 4.69 4.82
CA ALA A 144 4.99 5.95 4.44
C ALA A 144 5.51 6.47 3.09
N THR A 145 6.77 6.18 2.76
CA THR A 145 7.45 6.71 1.56
C THR A 145 8.42 5.69 0.96
N LEU A 146 8.91 5.99 -0.24
CA LEU A 146 9.95 5.22 -0.94
C LEU A 146 11.36 5.57 -0.41
N ASP A 147 11.56 5.41 0.90
CA ASP A 147 12.79 5.75 1.59
C ASP A 147 13.85 4.62 1.54
N LYS A 148 14.93 4.83 2.28
CA LYS A 148 16.01 3.86 2.42
C LYS A 148 15.55 2.55 3.06
N GLU A 149 14.69 2.59 4.07
CA GLU A 149 14.21 1.38 4.75
C GLU A 149 13.39 0.54 3.78
N TRP A 150 12.49 1.18 3.03
CA TRP A 150 11.71 0.54 1.98
C TRP A 150 12.60 -0.10 0.90
N LEU A 151 13.62 0.60 0.42
CA LEU A 151 14.54 0.09 -0.59
C LEU A 151 15.31 -1.15 -0.14
N GLU A 152 15.85 -1.13 1.08
CA GLU A 152 16.56 -2.28 1.66
C GLU A 152 15.60 -3.47 1.86
N PHE A 153 14.37 -3.21 2.29
CA PHE A 153 13.33 -4.23 2.44
C PHE A 153 12.99 -4.90 1.10
N VAL A 154 12.79 -4.10 0.05
CA VAL A 154 12.54 -4.60 -1.31
C VAL A 154 13.74 -5.36 -1.84
N LYS A 155 14.97 -4.86 -1.61
CA LYS A 155 16.20 -5.53 -2.03
C LYS A 155 16.33 -6.90 -1.41
N LEU A 156 16.11 -7.01 -0.10
CA LEU A 156 16.18 -8.29 0.60
C LEU A 156 15.16 -9.30 0.04
N ASN A 157 13.89 -8.91 -0.09
CA ASN A 157 12.85 -9.81 -0.59
C ASN A 157 13.06 -10.24 -2.05
N ARG A 158 13.54 -9.34 -2.93
CA ARG A 158 13.77 -9.66 -4.36
C ARG A 158 15.03 -10.50 -4.60
N THR A 159 16.08 -10.29 -3.82
CA THR A 159 17.36 -10.99 -3.99
C THR A 159 17.32 -12.40 -3.41
N VAL A 160 16.85 -12.53 -2.16
CA VAL A 160 16.78 -13.81 -1.45
C VAL A 160 15.56 -14.61 -1.91
N GLY A 161 14.39 -13.98 -2.01
CA GLY A 161 13.12 -14.63 -2.29
C GLY A 161 12.39 -15.11 -1.03
N ASP A 162 11.26 -15.80 -1.22
CA ASP A 162 10.30 -16.21 -0.21
C ASP A 162 9.88 -15.04 0.70
N ILE A 163 9.70 -15.28 2.00
CA ILE A 163 9.36 -14.24 2.97
C ILE A 163 10.60 -13.94 3.80
N GLN A 164 11.06 -12.69 3.82
CA GLN A 164 12.26 -12.25 4.53
C GLN A 164 11.97 -11.43 5.80
N HIS A 165 10.74 -11.53 6.32
CA HIS A 165 10.28 -10.79 7.50
C HIS A 165 9.26 -11.60 8.30
N HIS A 166 8.84 -11.05 9.44
CA HIS A 166 7.87 -11.69 10.35
C HIS A 166 6.54 -10.92 10.47
N TYR A 167 6.31 -9.94 9.59
CA TYR A 167 5.06 -9.21 9.50
C TYR A 167 3.95 -10.04 8.85
N ASP A 168 2.75 -9.95 9.41
CA ASP A 168 1.52 -10.54 8.88
C ASP A 168 1.02 -9.75 7.67
N VAL A 169 1.14 -8.42 7.75
CA VAL A 169 0.73 -7.48 6.71
C VAL A 169 1.84 -6.46 6.45
N VAL A 170 2.09 -6.13 5.19
CA VAL A 170 2.95 -5.00 4.80
C VAL A 170 2.13 -4.02 3.96
N ILE A 171 2.17 -2.75 4.33
CA ILE A 171 1.43 -1.66 3.68
C ILE A 171 2.41 -0.59 3.23
N GLY A 172 2.32 -0.15 1.98
CA GLY A 172 3.13 0.95 1.51
C GLY A 172 3.11 1.15 0.00
N PRO A 173 3.92 2.09 -0.50
CA PRO A 173 4.12 2.26 -1.93
C PRO A 173 4.84 1.05 -2.53
N VAL A 174 4.66 0.83 -3.82
CA VAL A 174 5.28 -0.25 -4.60
C VAL A 174 6.05 0.27 -5.78
N ALA A 175 6.91 -0.59 -6.33
CA ALA A 175 7.57 -0.24 -7.56
C ALA A 175 6.60 -0.37 -8.76
N ASP A 176 6.09 0.74 -9.29
CA ASP A 176 5.41 0.78 -10.61
C ASP A 176 6.41 0.64 -11.78
N ASP A 177 5.91 0.64 -13.03
CA ASP A 177 6.77 0.50 -14.21
C ASP A 177 7.82 1.63 -14.35
N ASN A 178 7.57 2.82 -13.77
CA ASN A 178 8.49 3.96 -13.82
C ASN A 178 9.60 3.86 -12.75
N THR A 179 9.26 3.32 -11.58
CA THR A 179 10.21 3.09 -10.48
C THR A 179 11.09 1.85 -10.71
N MET A 180 10.63 0.88 -11.50
CA MET A 180 11.25 -0.45 -11.63
C MET A 180 12.69 -0.37 -12.13
N GLU A 181 12.99 0.55 -13.06
CA GLU A 181 14.35 0.77 -13.55
C GLU A 181 15.27 1.21 -12.40
N THR A 182 14.85 2.19 -11.61
CA THR A 182 15.63 2.68 -10.47
C THR A 182 15.86 1.57 -9.44
N VAL A 183 14.82 0.79 -9.14
CA VAL A 183 14.94 -0.38 -8.26
C VAL A 183 15.95 -1.38 -8.84
N GLN A 184 15.86 -1.74 -10.13
CA GLN A 184 16.78 -2.69 -10.76
C GLN A 184 18.24 -2.23 -10.75
N LEU A 185 18.50 -0.94 -11.01
CA LEU A 185 19.85 -0.37 -10.95
C LEU A 185 20.40 -0.43 -9.52
N TYR A 186 19.58 -0.16 -8.51
CA TYR A 186 19.98 -0.30 -7.11
C TYR A 186 20.20 -1.77 -6.70
N LEU A 187 19.33 -2.70 -7.14
CA LEU A 187 19.51 -4.14 -6.92
C LEU A 187 20.80 -4.68 -7.54
N SER A 188 21.27 -4.05 -8.63
CA SER A 188 22.50 -4.40 -9.32
C SER A 188 23.75 -3.68 -8.78
N ASP A 189 23.61 -2.98 -7.65
CA ASP A 189 24.65 -2.17 -7.01
C ASP A 189 25.25 -1.08 -7.94
N ILE A 190 24.49 -0.65 -8.97
CA ILE A 190 24.87 0.42 -9.89
C ILE A 190 24.58 1.79 -9.26
N LEU A 191 23.46 1.93 -8.56
CA LEU A 191 23.11 3.14 -7.80
C LEU A 191 23.39 2.93 -6.32
N SER A 192 23.90 3.97 -5.68
CA SER A 192 23.85 4.08 -4.23
C SER A 192 22.40 4.24 -3.75
N VAL A 193 22.16 3.94 -2.47
CA VAL A 193 20.82 4.09 -1.87
C VAL A 193 20.32 5.54 -1.94
N ASP A 194 21.20 6.52 -1.74
CA ASP A 194 20.82 7.95 -1.77
C ASP A 194 20.43 8.42 -3.17
N GLU A 195 21.11 7.93 -4.21
CA GLU A 195 20.76 8.18 -5.61
C GLU A 195 19.42 7.52 -5.98
N ALA A 196 19.20 6.29 -5.52
CA ALA A 196 17.96 5.56 -5.76
C ALA A 196 16.76 6.27 -5.11
N VAL A 197 16.83 6.59 -3.81
CA VAL A 197 15.79 7.35 -3.10
C VAL A 197 15.51 8.67 -3.81
N THR A 198 16.56 9.39 -4.23
CA THR A 198 16.40 10.67 -4.92
C THR A 198 15.58 10.55 -6.20
N ARG A 199 15.83 9.51 -7.00
CA ARG A 199 15.10 9.23 -8.25
C ARG A 199 13.68 8.73 -7.98
N LEU A 200 13.46 8.04 -6.87
CA LEU A 200 12.15 7.50 -6.51
C LEU A 200 11.12 8.58 -6.09
N ARG A 201 11.55 9.80 -5.79
CA ARG A 201 10.67 10.91 -5.38
C ARG A 201 9.66 11.39 -6.43
N TYR A 202 9.85 11.06 -7.71
CA TYR A 202 9.06 11.63 -8.82
C TYR A 202 8.07 10.65 -9.46
N ASN A 203 7.56 9.68 -8.70
CA ASN A 203 6.75 8.59 -9.25
C ASN A 203 5.24 8.81 -9.09
N LYS A 204 4.48 8.03 -9.86
CA LYS A 204 3.03 7.98 -9.74
C LYS A 204 2.63 7.37 -8.40
N VAL A 205 1.48 7.82 -7.90
CA VAL A 205 0.86 7.25 -6.71
C VAL A 205 0.58 5.78 -6.95
N ASN A 206 1.02 4.97 -6.01
CA ASN A 206 0.69 3.56 -5.96
C ASN A 206 0.64 3.12 -4.49
N ASN A 207 -0.10 2.06 -4.24
CA ASN A 207 -0.20 1.48 -2.92
C ASN A 207 -0.37 -0.02 -3.04
N GLN A 208 0.11 -0.73 -2.03
CA GLN A 208 -0.09 -2.15 -1.89
C GLN A 208 -0.26 -2.51 -0.42
N VAL A 209 -1.19 -3.43 -0.19
CA VAL A 209 -1.41 -4.12 1.08
C VAL A 209 -1.20 -5.59 0.82
N SER A 210 -0.17 -6.19 1.43
CA SER A 210 0.19 -7.58 1.23
C SER A 210 0.03 -8.42 2.48
N PHE A 211 -0.58 -9.58 2.34
CA PHE A 211 -0.92 -10.50 3.42
C PHE A 211 -0.04 -11.76 3.33
N HIS A 212 0.62 -12.12 4.43
CA HIS A 212 1.69 -13.12 4.42
C HIS A 212 1.42 -14.34 5.30
N THR A 213 0.39 -14.28 6.15
CA THR A 213 0.05 -15.37 7.09
C THR A 213 -1.42 -15.75 7.00
N PRO A 214 -1.80 -16.98 7.42
CA PRO A 214 -3.21 -17.35 7.54
C PRO A 214 -3.99 -16.42 8.48
N LEU A 215 -3.38 -16.00 9.60
CA LEU A 215 -3.95 -15.02 10.52
C LEU A 215 -4.33 -13.74 9.77
N ALA A 216 -3.42 -13.18 8.97
CA ALA A 216 -3.70 -11.99 8.18
C ALA A 216 -4.92 -12.15 7.24
N LEU A 217 -5.13 -13.36 6.68
CA LEU A 217 -6.25 -13.63 5.79
C LEU A 217 -7.60 -13.77 6.52
N GLU A 218 -7.60 -14.13 7.81
CA GLU A 218 -8.82 -14.15 8.63
C GLU A 218 -9.43 -12.75 8.80
N HIS A 219 -8.58 -11.73 8.69
CA HIS A 219 -8.97 -10.31 8.74
C HIS A 219 -9.38 -9.73 7.38
N LEU A 220 -9.45 -10.55 6.32
CA LEU A 220 -9.77 -10.11 4.97
C LEU A 220 -11.09 -10.72 4.48
N ILE A 221 -12.15 -9.93 4.49
CA ILE A 221 -13.50 -10.37 4.18
C ILE A 221 -13.82 -10.07 2.72
N LEU A 222 -14.15 -11.10 1.93
CA LEU A 222 -14.60 -10.91 0.55
C LEU A 222 -15.98 -10.25 0.54
N GLU A 223 -16.11 -9.10 -0.11
CA GLU A 223 -17.40 -8.45 -0.31
C GLU A 223 -17.98 -8.76 -1.70
N SER A 224 -17.17 -8.65 -2.75
CA SER A 224 -17.63 -8.92 -4.12
C SER A 224 -16.49 -9.28 -5.08
N ARG A 225 -16.86 -9.91 -6.20
CA ARG A 225 -16.01 -10.14 -7.37
C ARG A 225 -16.72 -9.65 -8.63
N LYS A 226 -16.06 -8.79 -9.41
CA LYS A 226 -16.53 -8.30 -10.71
C LYS A 226 -15.72 -8.94 -11.83
N ASP A 227 -16.37 -9.17 -12.97
CA ASP A 227 -15.72 -9.50 -14.25
C ASP A 227 -15.59 -8.19 -15.04
N VAL A 228 -14.38 -7.87 -15.53
CA VAL A 228 -14.01 -6.53 -16.07
C VAL A 228 -13.35 -6.59 -17.44
#